data_AF-A0A938LQ72-F1
#
_entry.id   AF-A0A938LQ72-F1
#
_cell.length_a   1.000
_cell.length_b   1.000
_cell.length_c   1.000
_cell.angle_alpha   90.00
_cell.angle_beta   90.00
_cell.angle_gamma   90.00
#
_symmetry.space_group_name_H-M   'P 1'
#
loop_
_entity.id
_entity.type
_entity.pdbx_description
1 polymer ?
#
loop_
_entity_poly.entity_id
_entity_poly.type
_entity_poly.pdbx_seq_one_letter_code
_entity_poly.pdbx_strand_id
1 'polypeptide(L)'
;MARRRTHGAQAVCSFVVVRGGVRTGPGVGSCGRKVEAETETCKVVIVTGIDYPGHKWKETAPALADQLRKDPRLAVDVVDKPEFLASEKLRDYQVAVLHFMNWETPDPGEPARQNLARFVREGGGVVAVHFACGAFQGWPEFEKIVGRIWNPKLRGHDPYGAFEVRMTDVDHPITRGLQPFTITDELYTCLAGDLPIQVLAESTSKVDGKNYAMAFTLSYGKGRVFHSPLGHDVGAFNNPGAAELFRRGCAWAGGLAPVPGTKARKVAFLAAAPSHGEGTHDWDEYARLVKDCLLRAPNIEPLHIEIHDDAWPANPAVLDDADAIVFFADGRDSHPLKEPRRLAKIRELAKRGTGLAFLHYSIDPPEGAQPDLTA
;
A
#
# COMPACT_ATOMS: atom_id res chain seq x y z
N MET A 1 -28.16 -10.68 -54.10
CA MET A 1 -27.91 -11.20 -52.74
C MET A 1 -26.62 -10.61 -52.21
N ALA A 2 -26.71 -9.56 -51.40
CA ALA A 2 -25.58 -8.83 -50.85
C ALA A 2 -24.97 -9.58 -49.65
N ARG A 3 -23.65 -9.82 -49.68
CA ARG A 3 -22.90 -10.35 -48.53
C ARG A 3 -22.51 -9.21 -47.61
N ARG A 4 -22.99 -9.27 -46.35
CA ARG A 4 -22.57 -8.39 -45.25
C ARG A 4 -21.09 -8.64 -44.93
N ARG A 5 -20.28 -7.58 -44.91
CA ARG A 5 -18.98 -7.56 -44.24
C ARG A 5 -19.14 -6.79 -42.92
N THR A 6 -19.11 -7.51 -41.81
CA THR A 6 -18.92 -6.96 -40.47
C THR A 6 -17.47 -6.47 -40.37
N HIS A 7 -17.27 -5.16 -40.23
CA HIS A 7 -15.98 -4.61 -39.80
C HIS A 7 -16.02 -4.48 -38.27
N GLY A 8 -15.21 -5.29 -37.59
CA GLY A 8 -14.85 -5.02 -36.20
C GLY A 8 -13.85 -3.88 -36.17
N ALA A 9 -14.21 -2.77 -35.54
CA ALA A 9 -13.27 -1.72 -35.21
C ALA A 9 -12.49 -2.14 -33.96
N GLN A 10 -11.23 -2.53 -34.12
CA GLN A 10 -10.28 -2.56 -33.02
C GLN A 10 -9.85 -1.12 -32.74
N ALA A 11 -10.29 -0.55 -31.61
CA ALA A 11 -9.72 0.68 -31.09
C ALA A 11 -8.33 0.37 -30.51
N VAL A 12 -7.28 0.81 -31.20
CA VAL A 12 -5.91 0.79 -30.68
C VAL A 12 -5.75 2.02 -29.79
N CYS A 13 -5.69 1.82 -28.48
CA CYS A 13 -5.40 2.87 -27.52
C CYS A 13 -3.88 3.10 -27.49
N SER A 14 -3.40 4.19 -28.11
CA SER A 14 -2.01 4.61 -28.01
C SER A 14 -1.84 5.59 -26.86
N PHE A 15 -1.06 5.22 -25.85
CA PHE A 15 -0.68 6.11 -24.74
C PHE A 15 0.62 6.84 -25.06
N VAL A 16 0.61 8.17 -25.06
CA VAL A 16 1.83 8.98 -25.07
C VAL A 16 1.97 9.65 -23.70
N VAL A 17 2.97 9.24 -22.93
CA VAL A 17 3.34 9.86 -21.66
C VAL A 17 4.62 10.67 -21.89
N VAL A 18 4.51 12.00 -21.88
CA VAL A 18 5.68 12.88 -21.96
C VAL A 18 6.19 13.15 -20.55
N ARG A 19 7.35 12.58 -20.18
CA ARG A 19 8.07 12.94 -18.95
C ARG A 19 9.01 14.12 -19.22
N GLY A 20 8.77 15.27 -18.59
CA GLY A 20 9.64 16.44 -18.68
C GLY A 20 10.94 16.26 -17.89
N GLY A 21 12.09 16.39 -18.57
CA GLY A 21 13.43 16.36 -17.97
C GLY A 21 13.83 17.71 -17.39
N VAL A 22 14.44 17.71 -16.21
CA VAL A 22 14.96 18.91 -15.53
C VAL A 22 16.39 19.18 -15.99
N ARG A 23 16.67 20.40 -16.47
CA ARG A 23 18.04 20.95 -16.57
C ARG A 23 18.27 21.94 -15.44
N THR A 24 19.37 21.78 -14.71
CA THR A 24 19.82 22.69 -13.65
C THR A 24 20.76 23.76 -14.23
N GLY A 25 20.51 25.02 -13.91
CA GLY A 25 21.44 26.14 -14.08
C GLY A 25 21.50 26.98 -12.78
N PRO A 26 22.62 27.66 -12.48
CA PRO A 26 22.88 28.22 -11.15
C PRO A 26 22.33 29.64 -11.01
N GLY A 27 21.71 29.93 -9.87
CA GLY A 27 21.24 31.27 -9.51
C GLY A 27 21.01 31.38 -8.00
N VAL A 28 21.86 32.14 -7.34
CA VAL A 28 21.92 32.39 -5.90
C VAL A 28 20.83 33.40 -5.49
N GLY A 29 20.15 33.17 -4.35
CA GLY A 29 19.26 34.20 -3.78
C GLY A 29 18.37 33.77 -2.61
N SER A 30 18.92 33.83 -1.40
CA SER A 30 18.29 34.25 -0.14
C SER A 30 17.06 33.52 0.45
N CYS A 31 17.35 32.77 1.52
CA CYS A 31 16.66 32.74 2.82
C CYS A 31 15.12 32.77 2.85
N GLY A 32 14.53 31.59 2.79
CA GLY A 32 13.33 31.26 3.54
C GLY A 32 13.63 30.03 4.38
N ARG A 33 13.58 30.13 5.71
CA ARG A 33 13.54 28.94 6.58
C ARG A 33 12.31 28.14 6.16
N LYS A 34 12.51 27.04 5.44
CA LYS A 34 11.52 25.97 5.40
C LYS A 34 11.35 25.50 6.84
N VAL A 35 10.23 25.84 7.45
CA VAL A 35 9.72 25.06 8.58
C VAL A 35 9.25 23.76 7.93
N GLU A 36 10.16 22.80 7.81
CA GLU A 36 9.76 21.42 7.59
C GLU A 36 9.00 21.03 8.86
N ALA A 37 7.69 20.85 8.74
CA ALA A 37 6.94 20.20 9.80
C ALA A 37 7.58 18.83 9.99
N GLU A 38 8.22 18.61 11.14
CA GLU A 38 8.63 17.27 11.56
C GLU A 38 7.35 16.44 11.57
N THR A 39 7.14 15.64 10.53
CA THR A 39 6.10 14.62 10.54
C THR A 39 6.48 13.68 11.68
N GLU A 40 5.75 13.74 12.80
CA GLU A 40 5.97 12.84 13.93
C GLU A 40 6.01 11.40 13.39
N THR A 41 7.17 10.76 13.54
CA THR A 41 7.39 9.39 13.11
C THR A 41 6.88 8.43 14.18
N CYS A 42 6.22 7.36 13.74
CA CYS A 42 5.86 6.24 14.60
C CYS A 42 7.12 5.44 14.93
N LYS A 43 7.55 5.47 16.19
CA LYS A 43 8.69 4.70 16.69
C LYS A 43 8.29 3.24 16.87
N VAL A 44 9.05 2.36 16.25
CA VAL A 44 8.86 0.91 16.24
C VAL A 44 10.12 0.25 16.81
N VAL A 45 9.96 -0.70 17.72
CA VAL A 45 11.07 -1.55 18.17
C VAL A 45 10.82 -2.99 17.75
N ILE A 46 11.74 -3.58 17.01
CA ILE A 46 11.80 -5.02 16.78
C ILE A 46 12.59 -5.63 17.93
N VAL A 47 11.91 -6.47 18.71
CA VAL A 47 12.53 -7.25 19.79
C VAL A 47 12.82 -8.63 19.24
N THR A 48 14.10 -8.99 19.21
CA THR A 48 14.64 -10.25 18.67
C THR A 48 15.73 -10.81 19.58
N GLY A 49 16.45 -11.85 19.15
CA GLY A 49 17.69 -12.33 19.78
C GLY A 49 17.70 -13.80 20.18
N ILE A 50 16.53 -14.39 20.40
CA ILE A 50 16.36 -15.80 20.78
C ILE A 50 15.29 -16.41 19.88
N ASP A 51 15.64 -17.48 19.17
CA ASP A 51 14.69 -18.15 18.28
C ASP A 51 15.09 -19.62 18.08
N TYR A 52 14.22 -20.37 17.40
CA TYR A 52 14.50 -21.69 16.87
C TYR A 52 15.70 -21.65 15.90
N PRO A 53 16.62 -22.64 15.89
CA PRO A 53 17.80 -22.63 15.01
C PRO A 53 17.50 -22.48 13.50
N GLY A 54 16.32 -22.89 13.05
CA GLY A 54 15.86 -22.68 11.67
C GLY A 54 15.49 -21.24 11.35
N HIS A 55 15.07 -20.46 12.35
CA HIS A 55 14.72 -19.04 12.20
C HIS A 55 15.95 -18.19 12.50
N LYS A 56 16.71 -17.90 11.45
CA LYS A 56 17.98 -17.18 11.56
C LYS A 56 17.74 -15.70 11.84
N TRP A 57 17.40 -15.36 13.08
CA TRP A 57 17.01 -14.01 13.50
C TRP A 57 18.06 -12.93 13.18
N LYS A 58 19.35 -13.31 13.15
CA LYS A 58 20.46 -12.41 12.75
C LYS A 58 20.37 -11.98 11.28
N GLU A 59 19.70 -12.78 10.44
CA GLU A 59 19.44 -12.50 9.03
C GLU A 59 18.04 -11.90 8.84
N THR A 60 17.03 -12.45 9.51
CA THR A 60 15.63 -12.06 9.31
C THR A 60 15.23 -10.76 9.99
N ALA A 61 15.73 -10.45 11.19
CA ALA A 61 15.38 -9.20 11.87
C ALA A 61 15.85 -7.95 11.10
N PRO A 62 17.09 -7.89 10.54
CA PRO A 62 17.49 -6.82 9.63
C PRO A 62 16.62 -6.76 8.37
N ALA A 63 16.31 -7.91 7.75
CA ALA A 63 15.48 -7.94 6.56
C ALA A 63 14.06 -7.38 6.83
N LEU A 64 13.43 -7.77 7.93
CA LEU A 64 12.14 -7.22 8.36
C LEU A 64 12.26 -5.70 8.63
N ALA A 65 13.29 -5.26 9.36
CA ALA A 65 13.52 -3.85 9.63
C ALA A 65 13.63 -3.02 8.34
N ASP A 66 14.37 -3.53 7.34
CA ASP A 66 14.55 -2.86 6.05
C ASP A 66 13.23 -2.76 5.27
N GLN A 67 12.36 -3.77 5.34
CA GLN A 67 11.02 -3.68 4.74
C GLN A 67 10.13 -2.65 5.44
N LEU A 68 10.14 -2.62 6.78
CA LEU A 68 9.34 -1.67 7.55
C LEU A 68 9.80 -0.22 7.30
N ARG A 69 11.11 0.02 7.24
CA ARG A 69 11.71 1.35 6.98
C ARG A 69 11.42 1.92 5.59
N LYS A 70 10.90 1.12 4.65
CA LYS A 70 10.40 1.64 3.36
C LYS A 70 9.21 2.57 3.54
N ASP A 71 8.49 2.49 4.66
CA ASP A 71 7.58 3.55 5.08
C ASP A 71 8.36 4.57 5.94
N PRO A 72 8.64 5.79 5.42
CA PRO A 72 9.46 6.77 6.14
C PRO A 72 8.81 7.28 7.43
N ARG A 73 7.52 6.97 7.65
CA ARG A 73 6.81 7.28 8.90
C ARG A 73 7.15 6.30 10.01
N LEU A 74 7.75 5.14 9.71
CA LEU A 74 8.14 4.13 10.68
C LEU A 74 9.62 4.28 11.03
N ALA A 75 9.92 4.81 12.21
CA ALA A 75 11.27 4.87 12.75
C ALA A 75 11.57 3.56 13.49
N VAL A 76 12.32 2.65 12.85
CA VAL A 76 12.50 1.27 13.32
C VAL A 76 13.86 1.06 13.98
N ASP A 77 13.84 0.68 15.25
CA ASP A 77 14.99 0.17 16.00
C ASP A 77 14.94 -1.36 16.10
N VAL A 78 16.10 -2.00 16.26
CA VAL A 78 16.22 -3.45 16.49
C VAL A 78 16.99 -3.67 17.79
N VAL A 79 16.42 -4.48 18.67
CA VAL A 79 17.04 -4.88 19.93
C VAL A 79 17.10 -6.41 19.99
N ASP A 80 18.30 -6.95 20.13
CA ASP A 80 18.60 -8.39 20.13
C ASP A 80 18.59 -9.04 21.52
N LYS A 81 17.94 -8.37 22.47
CA LYS A 81 17.78 -8.83 23.86
C LYS A 81 16.31 -8.74 24.26
N PRO A 82 15.58 -9.87 24.30
CA PRO A 82 14.17 -9.89 24.68
C PRO A 82 13.86 -9.27 26.05
N GLU A 83 14.83 -9.21 26.96
CA GLU A 83 14.75 -8.54 28.26
C GLU A 83 14.48 -7.03 28.15
N PHE A 84 14.71 -6.44 26.97
CA PHE A 84 14.29 -5.07 26.68
C PHE A 84 12.80 -4.84 26.94
N LEU A 85 11.96 -5.87 26.81
CA LEU A 85 10.53 -5.77 27.13
C LEU A 85 10.28 -5.40 28.60
N ALA A 86 11.21 -5.64 29.53
CA ALA A 86 11.09 -5.19 30.91
C ALA A 86 11.48 -3.71 31.12
N SER A 87 12.07 -3.07 30.11
CA SER A 87 12.58 -1.70 30.20
C SER A 87 11.47 -0.67 30.16
N GLU A 88 11.59 0.37 30.98
CA GLU A 88 10.74 1.57 30.90
C GLU A 88 10.85 2.26 29.53
N LYS A 89 11.96 2.08 28.79
CA LYS A 89 12.13 2.62 27.43
C LYS A 89 11.14 2.06 26.41
N LEU A 90 10.48 0.93 26.70
CA LEU A 90 9.43 0.38 25.83
C LEU A 90 8.32 1.42 25.56
N ARG A 91 8.03 2.29 26.54
CA ARG A 91 7.00 3.34 26.44
C ARG A 91 7.36 4.47 25.47
N ASP A 92 8.63 4.57 25.06
CA ASP A 92 9.08 5.57 24.09
C ASP A 92 8.69 5.18 22.65
N TYR A 93 8.22 3.93 22.46
CA TYR A 93 7.78 3.38 21.18
C TYR A 93 6.26 3.34 21.07
N GLN A 94 5.74 3.42 19.84
CA GLN A 94 4.32 3.22 19.54
C GLN A 94 4.02 1.76 19.19
N VAL A 95 5.01 1.01 18.68
CA VAL A 95 4.84 -0.40 18.29
C VAL A 95 5.99 -1.26 18.79
N ALA A 96 5.66 -2.41 19.37
CA ALA A 96 6.59 -3.50 19.64
C ALA A 96 6.35 -4.65 18.64
N VAL A 97 7.35 -4.93 17.81
CA VAL A 97 7.35 -6.08 16.91
C VAL A 97 8.04 -7.23 17.64
N LEU A 98 7.29 -8.30 17.91
CA LEU A 98 7.81 -9.52 18.50
C LEU A 98 8.33 -10.41 17.38
N HIS A 99 9.65 -10.62 17.37
CA HIS A 99 10.36 -11.46 16.42
C HIS A 99 11.36 -12.34 17.20
N PHE A 100 10.85 -13.13 18.13
CA PHE A 100 11.63 -14.07 18.95
C PHE A 100 10.70 -15.12 19.55
N MET A 101 11.27 -16.21 20.03
CA MET A 101 10.57 -17.19 20.87
C MET A 101 11.49 -17.69 21.99
N ASN A 102 10.92 -18.19 23.08
CA ASN A 102 11.67 -18.74 24.20
C ASN A 102 12.03 -20.23 24.00
N TRP A 103 12.87 -20.54 22.99
CA TRP A 103 13.19 -21.92 22.56
C TRP A 103 13.97 -22.72 23.60
N GLU A 104 15.22 -22.31 23.87
CA GLU A 104 16.13 -22.96 24.84
C GLU A 104 16.32 -22.15 26.12
N THR A 105 15.94 -20.88 26.09
CA THR A 105 16.03 -19.97 27.24
C THR A 105 14.61 -19.68 27.73
N PRO A 106 14.38 -19.54 29.05
CA PRO A 106 13.12 -19.03 29.57
C PRO A 106 12.73 -17.72 28.88
N ASP A 107 11.43 -17.41 28.87
CA ASP A 107 11.03 -16.09 28.43
C ASP A 107 11.65 -14.99 29.33
N PRO A 108 11.58 -13.71 28.93
CA PRO A 108 12.30 -12.62 29.61
C PRO A 108 11.79 -12.30 31.03
N GLY A 109 10.90 -13.13 31.59
CA GLY A 109 10.47 -13.11 32.97
C GLY A 109 9.28 -12.20 33.23
N GLU A 110 8.80 -12.26 34.48
CA GLU A 110 7.61 -11.55 34.93
C GLU A 110 7.64 -10.03 34.66
N PRO A 111 8.76 -9.30 34.85
CA PRO A 111 8.81 -7.87 34.55
C PRO A 111 8.52 -7.55 33.08
N ALA A 112 9.04 -8.36 32.15
CA ALA A 112 8.79 -8.20 30.72
C ALA A 112 7.33 -8.52 30.36
N ARG A 113 6.78 -9.59 30.92
CA ARG A 113 5.36 -9.97 30.74
C ARG A 113 4.43 -8.85 31.20
N GLN A 114 4.63 -8.33 32.41
CA GLN A 114 3.81 -7.26 32.97
C GLN A 114 3.92 -5.96 32.17
N ASN A 115 5.14 -5.57 31.79
CA ASN A 115 5.36 -4.34 31.03
C ASN A 115 4.79 -4.44 29.61
N LEU A 116 4.95 -5.59 28.93
CA LEU A 116 4.32 -5.82 27.62
C LEU A 116 2.78 -5.74 27.74
N ALA A 117 2.19 -6.45 28.71
CA ALA A 117 0.74 -6.41 28.91
C ALA A 117 0.23 -4.99 29.22
N ARG A 118 0.98 -4.21 30.01
CA ARG A 118 0.67 -2.80 30.28
C ARG A 118 0.77 -1.95 29.02
N PHE A 119 1.88 -2.05 28.29
CA PHE A 119 2.14 -1.33 27.04
C PHE A 119 0.99 -1.49 26.05
N VAL A 120 0.56 -2.72 25.77
CA VAL A 120 -0.56 -2.96 24.84
C VAL A 120 -1.87 -2.43 25.40
N ARG A 121 -2.15 -2.69 26.69
CA ARG A 121 -3.41 -2.24 27.32
C ARG A 121 -3.58 -0.72 27.27
N GLU A 122 -2.49 0.03 27.37
CA GLU A 122 -2.47 1.49 27.38
C GLU A 122 -2.49 2.13 25.98
N GLY A 123 -2.31 1.35 24.91
CA GLY A 123 -2.44 1.82 23.52
C GLY A 123 -1.26 1.52 22.62
N GLY A 124 -0.20 0.91 23.15
CA GLY A 124 0.92 0.40 22.36
C GLY A 124 0.46 -0.66 21.37
N GLY A 125 0.96 -0.60 20.14
CA GLY A 125 0.70 -1.60 19.11
C GLY A 125 1.61 -2.82 19.23
N VAL A 126 1.11 -4.01 18.91
CA VAL A 126 1.94 -5.21 18.80
C VAL A 126 1.86 -5.81 17.41
N VAL A 127 3.01 -6.23 16.89
CA VAL A 127 3.11 -7.06 15.70
C VAL A 127 3.76 -8.38 16.07
N ALA A 128 3.03 -9.49 15.99
CA ALA A 128 3.58 -10.83 16.21
C ALA A 128 3.95 -11.46 14.85
N VAL A 129 5.21 -11.83 14.70
CA VAL A 129 5.78 -12.31 13.43
C VAL A 129 6.18 -13.77 13.54
N HIS A 130 5.72 -14.59 12.60
CA HIS A 130 6.08 -16.00 12.45
C HIS A 130 6.02 -16.76 13.78
N PHE A 131 7.18 -17.15 14.33
CA PHE A 131 7.26 -17.98 15.53
C PHE A 131 7.16 -17.21 16.85
N ALA A 132 6.95 -15.88 16.81
CA ALA A 132 6.63 -15.10 18.01
C ALA A 132 5.35 -15.56 18.71
N CYS A 133 4.44 -16.22 18.00
CA CYS A 133 3.27 -16.89 18.58
C CYS A 133 3.64 -18.09 19.48
N GLY A 134 4.87 -18.59 19.40
CA GLY A 134 5.44 -19.60 20.27
C GLY A 134 6.16 -19.02 21.50
N ALA A 135 6.23 -17.70 21.64
CA ALA A 135 6.83 -17.06 22.82
C ALA A 135 5.94 -17.19 24.06
N PHE A 136 6.53 -17.02 25.24
CA PHE A 136 5.84 -16.98 26.54
C PHE A 136 4.89 -18.16 26.82
N GLN A 137 5.27 -19.37 26.39
CA GLN A 137 4.50 -20.58 26.66
C GLN A 137 4.17 -20.71 28.16
N GLY A 138 2.90 -21.00 28.47
CA GLY A 138 2.41 -21.09 29.84
C GLY A 138 1.99 -19.76 30.47
N TRP A 139 1.99 -18.64 29.73
CA TRP A 139 1.42 -17.37 30.15
C TRP A 139 0.06 -17.10 29.46
N PRO A 140 -1.08 -17.35 30.13
CA PRO A 140 -2.41 -17.22 29.49
C PRO A 140 -2.75 -15.82 28.99
N GLU A 141 -2.16 -14.77 29.57
CA GLU A 141 -2.39 -13.40 29.10
C GLU A 141 -1.73 -13.15 27.73
N PHE A 142 -0.64 -13.86 27.40
CA PHE A 142 -0.01 -13.74 26.08
C PHE A 142 -0.97 -14.16 24.97
N GLU A 143 -1.69 -15.28 25.17
CA GLU A 143 -2.74 -15.72 24.23
C GLU A 143 -3.79 -14.63 24.04
N LYS A 144 -4.13 -13.88 25.09
CA LYS A 144 -5.05 -12.75 24.98
C LYS A 144 -4.48 -11.57 24.21
N ILE A 145 -3.18 -11.34 24.32
CA ILE A 145 -2.49 -10.27 23.61
C ILE A 145 -2.39 -10.62 22.12
N VAL A 146 -1.92 -11.81 21.75
CA VAL A 146 -1.63 -12.16 20.34
C VAL A 146 -2.75 -12.94 19.64
N GLY A 147 -3.82 -13.31 20.36
CA GLY A 147 -5.05 -13.91 19.84
C GLY A 147 -4.94 -15.39 19.49
N ARG A 148 -3.83 -15.81 18.89
CA ARG A 148 -3.50 -17.21 18.63
C ARG A 148 -2.07 -17.48 19.06
N ILE A 149 -1.81 -18.69 19.55
CA ILE A 149 -0.48 -19.15 19.97
C ILE A 149 -0.13 -20.45 19.27
N TRP A 150 1.16 -20.71 19.11
CA TRP A 150 1.64 -21.99 18.62
C TRP A 150 1.33 -23.08 19.65
N ASN A 151 0.63 -24.13 19.21
CA ASN A 151 0.27 -25.25 20.06
C ASN A 151 1.06 -26.52 19.68
N PRO A 152 1.96 -27.03 20.55
CA PRO A 152 2.78 -28.22 20.26
C PRO A 152 1.97 -29.50 20.05
N LYS A 153 0.70 -29.52 20.46
CA LYS A 153 -0.18 -30.70 20.32
C LYS A 153 -0.83 -30.77 18.92
N LEU A 154 -0.70 -29.73 18.12
CA LEU A 154 -1.24 -29.66 16.76
C LEU A 154 -0.12 -29.87 15.73
N ARG A 155 -0.50 -30.18 14.49
CA ARG A 155 0.45 -30.24 13.38
C ARG A 155 1.00 -28.84 13.11
N GLY A 156 2.33 -28.69 13.19
CA GLY A 156 3.04 -27.40 13.07
C GLY A 156 2.66 -26.64 11.81
N HIS A 157 3.08 -27.13 10.66
CA HIS A 157 2.87 -26.49 9.36
C HIS A 157 2.82 -27.53 8.24
N ASP A 158 2.45 -27.10 7.04
CA ASP A 158 2.70 -27.84 5.81
C ASP A 158 4.20 -27.89 5.49
N PRO A 159 4.69 -28.85 4.68
CA PRO A 159 6.07 -28.85 4.21
C PRO A 159 6.44 -27.48 3.58
N TYR A 160 7.61 -26.96 3.95
CA TYR A 160 8.12 -25.70 3.44
C TYR A 160 8.05 -25.66 1.90
N GLY A 161 7.41 -24.63 1.35
CA GLY A 161 7.18 -24.56 -0.09
C GLY A 161 6.20 -23.47 -0.50
N ALA A 162 5.93 -23.41 -1.80
CA ALA A 162 5.07 -22.38 -2.37
C ALA A 162 3.57 -22.61 -2.02
N PHE A 163 2.87 -21.56 -1.60
CA PHE A 163 1.42 -21.51 -1.47
C PHE A 163 0.89 -20.09 -1.75
N GLU A 164 -0.41 -19.99 -2.03
CA GLU A 164 -1.09 -18.73 -2.29
C GLU A 164 -1.70 -18.18 -1.00
N VAL A 165 -1.48 -16.90 -0.73
CA VAL A 165 -2.14 -16.13 0.33
C VAL A 165 -3.24 -15.29 -0.31
N ARG A 166 -4.49 -15.46 0.15
CA ARG A 166 -5.68 -14.75 -0.34
C ARG A 166 -6.25 -13.84 0.74
N MET A 167 -6.67 -12.65 0.33
CA MET A 167 -7.25 -11.65 1.22
C MET A 167 -8.72 -11.97 1.45
N THR A 168 -9.12 -12.14 2.71
CA THR A 168 -10.50 -12.50 3.12
C THR A 168 -11.34 -11.27 3.43
N ASP A 169 -10.72 -10.24 3.99
CA ASP A 169 -11.34 -8.94 4.24
C ASP A 169 -10.67 -7.90 3.34
N VAL A 170 -11.30 -7.59 2.20
CA VAL A 170 -10.74 -6.68 1.20
C VAL A 170 -11.02 -5.21 1.49
N ASP A 171 -11.85 -4.90 2.49
CA ASP A 171 -12.20 -3.53 2.87
C ASP A 171 -11.34 -3.03 4.03
N HIS A 172 -10.78 -3.94 4.84
CA HIS A 172 -9.92 -3.60 5.96
C HIS A 172 -8.72 -2.74 5.50
N PRO A 173 -8.36 -1.66 6.23
CA PRO A 173 -7.33 -0.71 5.81
C PRO A 173 -5.95 -1.32 5.48
N ILE A 174 -5.60 -2.45 6.11
CA ILE A 174 -4.35 -3.18 5.82
C ILE A 174 -4.41 -3.83 4.43
N THR A 175 -5.52 -4.48 4.09
CA THR A 175 -5.64 -5.37 2.92
C THR A 175 -6.33 -4.72 1.73
N ARG A 176 -6.95 -3.55 1.91
CA ARG A 176 -7.59 -2.82 0.80
C ARG A 176 -6.63 -2.56 -0.35
N GLY A 177 -7.02 -3.03 -1.54
CA GLY A 177 -6.24 -2.95 -2.78
C GLY A 177 -5.14 -4.02 -2.93
N LEU A 178 -4.84 -4.82 -1.90
CA LEU A 178 -3.86 -5.91 -2.02
C LEU A 178 -4.44 -7.07 -2.83
N GLN A 179 -3.66 -7.55 -3.79
CA GLN A 179 -3.98 -8.73 -4.58
C GLN A 179 -3.46 -10.00 -3.90
N PRO A 180 -4.08 -11.17 -4.15
CA PRO A 180 -3.49 -12.47 -3.81
C PRO A 180 -2.04 -12.58 -4.27
N PHE A 181 -1.21 -13.26 -3.48
CA PHE A 181 0.20 -13.45 -3.80
C PHE A 181 0.66 -14.86 -3.44
N THR A 182 1.61 -15.37 -4.22
CA THR A 182 2.29 -16.63 -3.92
C THR A 182 3.54 -16.35 -3.12
N ILE A 183 3.76 -17.14 -2.07
CA ILE A 183 4.95 -17.10 -1.22
C ILE A 183 5.50 -18.51 -1.04
N THR A 184 6.83 -18.63 -0.89
CA THR A 184 7.49 -19.85 -0.43
C THR A 184 7.81 -19.68 1.05
N ASP A 185 7.13 -20.43 1.91
CA ASP A 185 7.19 -20.27 3.37
C ASP A 185 6.64 -21.53 4.07
N GLU A 186 6.44 -21.46 5.39
CA GLU A 186 5.71 -22.44 6.20
C GLU A 186 4.24 -22.02 6.41
N LEU A 187 3.29 -22.79 5.88
CA LEU A 187 1.86 -22.58 6.17
C LEU A 187 1.52 -23.20 7.53
N TYR A 188 1.44 -22.38 8.57
CA TYR A 188 1.14 -22.83 9.93
C TYR A 188 -0.28 -23.39 10.06
N THR A 189 -0.38 -24.56 10.68
CA THR A 189 -1.65 -25.28 10.96
C THR A 189 -1.88 -25.54 12.45
N CYS A 190 -0.99 -25.00 13.29
CA CYS A 190 -0.93 -25.25 14.74
C CYS A 190 -1.38 -24.08 15.61
N LEU A 191 -1.84 -22.97 15.02
CA LEU A 191 -2.27 -21.81 15.78
C LEU A 191 -3.58 -22.12 16.50
N ALA A 192 -3.58 -22.01 17.82
CA ALA A 192 -4.73 -22.24 18.69
C ALA A 192 -5.11 -20.99 19.46
N GLY A 193 -6.39 -20.86 19.80
CA GLY A 193 -6.95 -19.79 20.64
C GLY A 193 -8.40 -19.51 20.29
N ASP A 194 -9.19 -19.16 21.29
CA ASP A 194 -10.65 -19.04 21.15
C ASP A 194 -11.13 -17.59 21.01
N LEU A 195 -10.23 -16.62 21.13
CA LEU A 195 -10.60 -15.21 21.05
C LEU A 195 -11.07 -14.83 19.63
N PRO A 196 -12.07 -13.94 19.53
CA PRO A 196 -12.43 -13.34 18.25
C PRO A 196 -11.22 -12.63 17.63
N ILE A 197 -10.94 -12.95 16.37
CA ILE A 197 -9.93 -12.29 15.55
C ILE A 197 -10.60 -11.86 14.23
N GLN A 198 -10.12 -10.79 13.64
CA GLN A 198 -10.51 -10.40 12.28
C GLN A 198 -9.48 -10.95 11.30
N VAL A 199 -9.85 -12.02 10.59
CA VAL A 199 -9.00 -12.66 9.59
C VAL A 199 -8.92 -11.77 8.36
N LEU A 200 -7.69 -11.40 7.98
CA LEU A 200 -7.42 -10.51 6.86
C LEU A 200 -6.94 -11.27 5.62
N ALA A 201 -6.22 -12.36 5.84
CA ALA A 201 -5.77 -13.26 4.79
C ALA A 201 -5.74 -14.71 5.26
N GLU A 202 -5.91 -15.64 4.33
CA GLU A 202 -5.87 -17.08 4.56
C GLU A 202 -5.10 -17.82 3.45
N SER A 203 -4.75 -19.07 3.73
CA SER A 203 -4.23 -20.02 2.74
C SER A 203 -4.82 -21.40 2.99
N THR A 204 -4.88 -22.24 1.96
CA THR A 204 -5.40 -23.61 2.04
C THR A 204 -4.23 -24.58 2.18
N SER A 205 -4.24 -25.39 3.25
CA SER A 205 -3.27 -26.45 3.45
C SER A 205 -3.37 -27.50 2.35
N LYS A 206 -2.22 -27.89 1.79
CA LYS A 206 -2.10 -28.98 0.83
C LYS A 206 -2.18 -30.35 1.50
N VAL A 207 -1.99 -30.41 2.81
CA VAL A 207 -1.96 -31.65 3.59
C VAL A 207 -3.36 -32.05 4.03
N ASP A 208 -4.16 -31.11 4.56
CA ASP A 208 -5.49 -31.41 5.10
C ASP A 208 -6.66 -30.68 4.41
N GLY A 209 -6.36 -29.82 3.43
CA GLY A 209 -7.37 -29.11 2.64
C GLY A 209 -8.11 -27.99 3.39
N LYS A 210 -7.73 -27.66 4.62
CA LYS A 210 -8.39 -26.61 5.42
C LYS A 210 -7.77 -25.24 5.17
N ASN A 211 -8.57 -24.20 5.39
CA ASN A 211 -8.09 -22.82 5.37
C ASN A 211 -7.54 -22.43 6.75
N TYR A 212 -6.37 -21.79 6.74
CA TYR A 212 -5.70 -21.27 7.92
C TYR A 212 -5.42 -19.78 7.75
N ALA A 213 -5.59 -19.01 8.83
CA ALA A 213 -5.34 -17.57 8.81
C ALA A 213 -3.84 -17.28 8.66
N MET A 214 -3.50 -16.51 7.63
CA MET A 214 -2.13 -16.09 7.32
C MET A 214 -1.87 -14.62 7.69
N ALA A 215 -2.91 -13.86 8.00
CA ALA A 215 -2.82 -12.59 8.72
C ALA A 215 -4.15 -12.27 9.39
N PHE A 216 -4.10 -11.74 10.60
CA PHE A 216 -5.29 -11.33 11.33
C PHE A 216 -4.97 -10.21 12.32
N THR A 217 -6.04 -9.56 12.79
CA THR A 217 -5.95 -8.53 13.82
C THR A 217 -6.85 -8.82 14.99
N LEU A 218 -6.52 -8.19 16.11
CA LEU A 218 -7.35 -8.12 17.30
C LEU A 218 -7.04 -6.84 18.08
N SER A 219 -7.86 -6.55 19.08
CA SER A 219 -7.60 -5.49 20.05
C SER A 219 -7.38 -6.08 21.43
N TYR A 220 -6.48 -5.49 22.20
CA TYR A 220 -6.24 -5.84 23.59
C TYR A 220 -6.10 -4.57 24.42
N GLY A 221 -7.06 -4.31 25.32
CA GLY A 221 -7.21 -3.00 25.95
C GLY A 221 -7.40 -1.91 24.89
N LYS A 222 -6.54 -0.89 24.88
CA LYS A 222 -6.53 0.18 23.86
C LYS A 222 -5.59 -0.12 22.69
N GLY A 223 -4.77 -1.17 22.79
CA GLY A 223 -3.75 -1.52 21.80
C GLY A 223 -4.33 -2.28 20.60
N ARG A 224 -3.71 -2.03 19.45
CA ARG A 224 -3.98 -2.75 18.20
C ARG A 224 -2.93 -3.82 17.97
N VAL A 225 -3.37 -5.02 17.64
CA VAL A 225 -2.48 -6.16 17.44
C VAL A 225 -2.65 -6.70 16.03
N PHE A 226 -1.54 -6.83 15.31
CA PHE A 226 -1.43 -7.50 14.02
C PHE A 226 -0.59 -8.77 14.19
N HIS A 227 -1.06 -9.89 13.66
CA HIS A 227 -0.38 -11.18 13.77
C HIS A 227 -0.34 -11.83 12.39
N SER A 228 0.86 -12.24 11.96
CA SER A 228 1.05 -13.07 10.77
C SER A 228 2.00 -14.23 11.07
N PRO A 229 1.61 -15.50 10.82
CA PRO A 229 2.51 -16.65 10.88
C PRO A 229 3.50 -16.72 9.70
N LEU A 230 3.41 -15.84 8.70
CA LEU A 230 4.41 -15.77 7.63
C LEU A 230 5.75 -15.24 8.17
N GLY A 231 6.85 -15.53 7.47
CA GLY A 231 8.16 -14.96 7.75
C GLY A 231 9.20 -15.94 8.30
N HIS A 232 9.27 -17.17 7.79
CA HIS A 232 10.29 -18.15 8.20
C HIS A 232 11.72 -17.67 7.94
N ASP A 233 11.95 -17.00 6.81
CA ASP A 233 13.28 -16.60 6.35
C ASP A 233 13.29 -15.23 5.63
N VAL A 234 14.49 -14.82 5.18
CA VAL A 234 14.71 -13.56 4.44
C VAL A 234 13.93 -13.54 3.12
N GLY A 235 13.76 -14.69 2.47
CA GLY A 235 12.97 -14.81 1.24
C GLY A 235 11.49 -14.49 1.48
N ALA A 236 10.93 -14.98 2.58
CA ALA A 236 9.57 -14.66 3.00
C ALA A 236 9.40 -13.16 3.28
N PHE A 237 10.32 -12.52 4.01
CA PHE A 237 10.27 -11.08 4.25
C PHE A 237 10.47 -10.24 2.97
N ASN A 238 11.21 -10.74 1.99
CA ASN A 238 11.42 -10.04 0.71
C ASN A 238 10.33 -10.33 -0.32
N ASN A 239 9.38 -11.22 -0.04
CA ASN A 239 8.21 -11.40 -0.89
C ASN A 239 7.40 -10.09 -0.93
N PRO A 240 7.10 -9.51 -2.11
CA PRO A 240 6.44 -8.22 -2.19
C PRO A 240 5.08 -8.15 -1.47
N GLY A 241 4.29 -9.23 -1.52
CA GLY A 241 2.99 -9.29 -0.86
C GLY A 241 3.11 -9.34 0.67
N ALA A 242 3.98 -10.21 1.19
CA ALA A 242 4.21 -10.31 2.63
C ALA A 242 4.89 -9.06 3.21
N ALA A 243 5.91 -8.52 2.51
CA ALA A 243 6.58 -7.28 2.91
C ALA A 243 5.59 -6.13 3.08
N GLU A 244 4.70 -5.95 2.10
CA GLU A 244 3.67 -4.92 2.12
C GLU A 244 2.66 -5.16 3.26
N LEU A 245 2.27 -6.41 3.48
CA LEU A 245 1.37 -6.79 4.57
C LEU A 245 1.95 -6.45 5.95
N PHE A 246 3.24 -6.76 6.20
CA PHE A 246 3.94 -6.40 7.44
C PHE A 246 4.08 -4.89 7.61
N ARG A 247 4.44 -4.17 6.54
CA ARG A 247 4.58 -2.70 6.57
C ARG A 247 3.25 -2.03 6.92
N ARG A 248 2.16 -2.43 6.25
CA ARG A 248 0.81 -1.93 6.52
C ARG A 248 0.29 -2.34 7.90
N GLY A 249 0.53 -3.59 8.31
CA GLY A 249 0.16 -4.09 9.64
C GLY A 249 0.86 -3.34 10.77
N CYS A 250 2.15 -3.04 10.60
CA CYS A 250 2.93 -2.26 11.56
C CYS A 250 2.44 -0.80 11.64
N ALA A 251 2.24 -0.14 10.49
CA ALA A 251 1.67 1.21 10.44
C ALA A 251 0.29 1.27 11.10
N TRP A 252 -0.58 0.31 10.80
CA TRP A 252 -1.90 0.17 11.43
C TRP A 252 -1.80 0.01 12.95
N ALA A 253 -0.94 -0.90 13.43
CA ALA A 253 -0.72 -1.11 14.86
C ALA A 253 -0.28 0.19 15.56
N GLY A 254 0.61 0.96 14.92
CA GLY A 254 1.08 2.28 15.39
C GLY A 254 0.06 3.42 15.28
N GLY A 255 -1.11 3.18 14.69
CA GLY A 255 -2.19 4.17 14.58
C GLY A 255 -2.12 5.06 13.36
N LEU A 256 -1.21 4.75 12.45
CA LEU A 256 -1.12 5.39 11.16
C LEU A 256 -2.12 4.75 10.18
N ALA A 257 -2.50 5.52 9.17
CA ALA A 257 -3.10 4.94 7.98
C ALA A 257 -2.12 3.91 7.36
N PRO A 258 -2.55 2.67 7.05
CA PRO A 258 -1.63 1.59 6.66
C PRO A 258 -0.89 1.86 5.35
N VAL A 259 -1.59 2.49 4.42
CA VAL A 259 -0.99 3.13 3.26
C VAL A 259 -0.76 4.60 3.63
N PRO A 260 0.44 5.16 3.44
CA PRO A 260 0.64 6.59 3.55
C PRO A 260 -0.43 7.29 2.72
N GLY A 261 -1.17 8.20 3.34
CA GLY A 261 -2.05 9.08 2.59
C GLY A 261 -1.18 9.94 1.70
N THR A 262 -0.95 9.51 0.46
CA THR A 262 -0.61 10.48 -0.58
C THR A 262 -1.83 11.38 -0.68
N LYS A 263 -1.61 12.71 -0.65
CA LYS A 263 -2.68 13.67 -0.96
C LYS A 263 -3.36 13.15 -2.23
N ALA A 264 -4.69 12.96 -2.17
CA ALA A 264 -5.42 12.41 -3.31
C ALA A 264 -5.05 13.24 -4.54
N ARG A 265 -4.55 12.57 -5.58
CA ARG A 265 -4.06 13.28 -6.77
C ARG A 265 -5.26 13.86 -7.48
N LYS A 266 -5.23 15.17 -7.71
CA LYS A 266 -6.30 15.85 -8.44
C LYS A 266 -6.12 15.61 -9.93
N VAL A 267 -7.11 14.97 -10.56
CA VAL A 267 -7.13 14.74 -12.00
C VAL A 267 -8.31 15.50 -12.61
N ALA A 268 -8.02 16.41 -13.53
CA ALA A 268 -9.04 17.13 -14.28
C ALA A 268 -9.31 16.43 -15.62
N PHE A 269 -10.54 15.97 -15.82
CA PHE A 269 -11.02 15.44 -17.08
C PHE A 269 -11.66 16.57 -17.88
N LEU A 270 -11.14 16.83 -19.07
CA LEU A 270 -11.67 17.82 -20.00
C LEU A 270 -12.46 17.08 -21.07
N ALA A 271 -13.78 17.02 -20.88
CA ALA A 271 -14.70 16.27 -21.73
C ALA A 271 -15.45 17.22 -22.68
N ALA A 272 -15.30 17.01 -23.98
CA ALA A 272 -16.04 17.75 -24.99
C ALA A 272 -17.54 17.38 -24.97
N ALA A 273 -18.37 18.19 -25.62
CA ALA A 273 -19.73 17.78 -25.93
C ALA A 273 -19.70 16.60 -26.93
N PRO A 274 -20.72 15.72 -26.93
CA PRO A 274 -20.89 14.69 -27.96
C PRO A 274 -20.74 15.26 -29.37
N SER A 275 -19.93 14.60 -30.20
CA SER A 275 -19.57 15.13 -31.52
C SER A 275 -20.03 14.29 -32.71
N HIS A 276 -20.41 13.04 -32.47
CA HIS A 276 -21.02 12.15 -33.46
C HIS A 276 -22.37 11.66 -32.91
N GLY A 277 -23.23 11.11 -33.78
CA GLY A 277 -24.58 10.71 -33.37
C GLY A 277 -24.61 9.79 -32.14
N GLU A 278 -25.79 9.71 -31.49
CA GLU A 278 -26.01 9.01 -30.22
C GLU A 278 -25.24 7.68 -30.10
N GLY A 279 -24.45 7.53 -29.04
CA GLY A 279 -23.61 6.37 -28.77
C GLY A 279 -22.20 6.43 -29.39
N THR A 280 -21.85 7.52 -30.07
CA THR A 280 -20.56 7.70 -30.76
C THR A 280 -19.92 9.01 -30.34
N HIS A 281 -18.72 8.93 -29.73
CA HIS A 281 -17.98 10.09 -29.25
C HIS A 281 -18.76 10.91 -28.20
N ASP A 282 -19.49 10.21 -27.31
CA ASP A 282 -20.10 10.77 -26.10
C ASP A 282 -19.00 10.96 -25.03
N TRP A 283 -18.22 12.02 -25.20
CA TRP A 283 -16.99 12.23 -24.44
C TRP A 283 -17.20 12.37 -22.94
N ASP A 284 -18.33 12.93 -22.50
CA ASP A 284 -18.72 13.04 -21.10
C ASP A 284 -19.05 11.66 -20.50
N GLU A 285 -19.75 10.80 -21.23
CA GLU A 285 -19.99 9.41 -20.83
C GLU A 285 -18.68 8.60 -20.77
N TYR A 286 -17.77 8.78 -21.72
CA TYR A 286 -16.45 8.14 -21.69
C TYR A 286 -15.62 8.62 -20.50
N ALA A 287 -15.66 9.93 -20.19
CA ALA A 287 -15.01 10.49 -19.02
C ALA A 287 -15.57 9.90 -17.72
N ARG A 288 -16.90 9.75 -17.60
CA ARG A 288 -17.54 9.10 -16.44
C ARG A 288 -17.15 7.63 -16.33
N LEU A 289 -17.16 6.87 -17.44
CA LEU A 289 -16.74 5.47 -17.45
C LEU A 289 -15.28 5.30 -17.03
N VAL A 290 -14.36 6.10 -17.57
CA VAL A 290 -12.94 6.04 -17.19
C VAL A 290 -12.75 6.46 -15.73
N LYS A 291 -13.48 7.48 -15.26
CA LYS A 291 -13.48 7.88 -13.84
C LYS A 291 -13.89 6.69 -12.96
N ASP A 292 -14.98 6.01 -13.29
CA ASP A 292 -15.44 4.84 -12.53
C ASP A 292 -14.45 3.67 -12.58
N CYS A 293 -13.78 3.46 -13.71
CA CYS A 293 -12.71 2.45 -13.82
C CYS A 293 -11.51 2.80 -12.93
N LEU A 294 -11.06 4.06 -12.95
CA LEU A 294 -9.94 4.51 -12.11
C LEU A 294 -10.29 4.46 -10.63
N LEU A 295 -11.45 4.98 -10.22
CA LEU A 295 -11.86 4.98 -8.81
C LEU A 295 -12.05 3.56 -8.23
N ARG A 296 -12.25 2.55 -9.08
CA ARG A 296 -12.33 1.14 -8.69
C ARG A 296 -11.02 0.37 -8.89
N ALA A 297 -9.98 0.99 -9.44
CA ALA A 297 -8.72 0.31 -9.70
C ALA A 297 -8.00 0.01 -8.36
N PRO A 298 -7.65 -1.25 -8.07
CA PRO A 298 -7.09 -1.64 -6.78
C PRO A 298 -5.62 -1.22 -6.60
N ASN A 299 -4.98 -0.77 -7.68
CA ASN A 299 -3.54 -0.57 -7.79
C ASN A 299 -3.15 0.89 -8.06
N ILE A 300 -4.04 1.85 -7.80
CA ILE A 300 -3.75 3.28 -7.95
C ILE A 300 -3.85 4.02 -6.62
N GLU A 301 -3.05 5.07 -6.48
CA GLU A 301 -3.19 6.02 -5.37
C GLU A 301 -4.61 6.63 -5.36
N PRO A 302 -5.13 7.05 -4.19
CA PRO A 302 -6.41 7.75 -4.13
C PRO A 302 -6.45 8.95 -5.10
N LEU A 303 -7.51 9.04 -5.89
CA LEU A 303 -7.71 10.13 -6.86
C LEU A 303 -8.90 11.00 -6.46
N HIS A 304 -8.77 12.30 -6.70
CA HIS A 304 -9.89 13.24 -6.75
C HIS A 304 -10.10 13.65 -8.21
N ILE A 305 -11.16 13.13 -8.84
CA ILE A 305 -11.41 13.33 -10.28
C ILE A 305 -12.57 14.31 -10.49
N GLU A 306 -12.24 15.46 -11.08
CA GLU A 306 -13.20 16.49 -11.53
C GLU A 306 -13.42 16.33 -13.03
N ILE A 307 -14.69 16.30 -13.48
CA ILE A 307 -15.04 16.33 -14.90
C ILE A 307 -15.48 17.75 -15.22
N HIS A 308 -14.90 18.33 -16.26
CA HIS A 308 -15.27 19.63 -16.81
C HIS A 308 -15.81 19.41 -18.22
N ASP A 309 -17.10 19.70 -18.38
CA ASP A 309 -17.81 19.63 -19.65
C ASP A 309 -17.34 20.75 -20.60
N ASP A 310 -17.80 20.73 -21.86
CA ASP A 310 -17.45 21.68 -22.93
C ASP A 310 -15.94 21.78 -23.24
N ALA A 311 -15.21 20.70 -22.96
CA ALA A 311 -13.77 20.54 -23.15
C ALA A 311 -12.88 21.54 -22.39
N TRP A 312 -13.47 22.37 -21.52
CA TRP A 312 -12.74 23.37 -20.73
C TRP A 312 -13.59 23.94 -19.58
N PRO A 313 -13.04 24.10 -18.36
CA PRO A 313 -13.79 24.65 -17.24
C PRO A 313 -14.14 26.13 -17.44
N ALA A 314 -15.33 26.52 -16.96
CA ALA A 314 -15.76 27.92 -16.95
C ALA A 314 -14.79 28.84 -16.17
N ASN A 315 -14.19 28.34 -15.09
CA ASN A 315 -13.10 29.00 -14.37
C ASN A 315 -11.79 28.21 -14.57
N PRO A 316 -10.84 28.68 -15.40
CA PRO A 316 -9.58 27.98 -15.65
C PRO A 316 -8.68 27.80 -14.42
N ALA A 317 -8.87 28.58 -13.35
CA ALA A 317 -8.07 28.48 -12.13
C ALA A 317 -8.25 27.13 -11.41
N VAL A 318 -9.33 26.40 -11.67
CA VAL A 318 -9.53 25.04 -11.12
C VAL A 318 -8.49 24.04 -11.62
N LEU A 319 -7.75 24.36 -12.69
CA LEU A 319 -6.67 23.53 -13.22
C LEU A 319 -5.31 23.81 -12.53
N ASP A 320 -5.20 24.87 -11.72
CA ASP A 320 -3.91 25.35 -11.18
C ASP A 320 -3.27 24.40 -10.17
N ASP A 321 -4.08 23.57 -9.53
CA ASP A 321 -3.69 22.57 -8.53
C ASP A 321 -3.87 21.13 -9.03
N ALA A 322 -4.14 20.93 -10.33
CA ALA A 322 -4.26 19.60 -10.92
C ALA A 322 -2.89 18.90 -11.03
N ASP A 323 -2.81 17.67 -10.53
CA ASP A 323 -1.66 16.78 -10.70
C ASP A 323 -1.62 16.19 -12.12
N ALA A 324 -2.79 15.98 -12.74
CA ALA A 324 -2.90 15.54 -14.12
C ALA A 324 -4.15 16.11 -14.83
N ILE A 325 -4.05 16.24 -16.16
CA ILE A 325 -5.15 16.66 -17.05
C ILE A 325 -5.32 15.60 -18.13
N VAL A 326 -6.56 15.14 -18.32
CA VAL A 326 -6.92 14.14 -19.33
C VAL A 326 -7.91 14.73 -20.32
N PHE A 327 -7.60 14.64 -21.60
CA PHE A 327 -8.45 15.13 -22.69
C PHE A 327 -9.33 14.01 -23.23
N PHE A 328 -10.64 14.23 -23.18
CA PHE A 328 -11.69 13.44 -23.82
C PHE A 328 -12.37 14.35 -24.85
N ALA A 329 -11.78 14.47 -26.03
CA ALA A 329 -12.25 15.38 -27.05
C ALA A 329 -11.83 14.89 -28.43
N ASP A 330 -12.42 15.51 -29.46
CA ASP A 330 -11.92 15.36 -30.82
C ASP A 330 -10.55 16.04 -31.02
N GLY A 331 -9.87 15.63 -32.08
CA GLY A 331 -8.61 16.21 -32.54
C GLY A 331 -8.80 17.38 -33.52
N ARG A 332 -7.66 17.86 -34.05
CA ARG A 332 -7.59 18.87 -35.13
C ARG A 332 -8.36 20.15 -34.81
N ASP A 333 -9.25 20.55 -35.71
CA ASP A 333 -10.00 21.80 -35.62
C ASP A 333 -10.97 21.87 -34.45
N SER A 334 -11.39 20.71 -33.95
CA SER A 334 -12.25 20.57 -32.77
C SER A 334 -11.45 20.38 -31.47
N HIS A 335 -10.11 20.33 -31.56
CA HIS A 335 -9.27 20.10 -30.40
C HIS A 335 -9.32 21.30 -29.44
N PRO A 336 -9.52 21.11 -28.13
CA PRO A 336 -9.69 22.20 -27.18
C PRO A 336 -8.47 23.13 -27.09
N LEU A 337 -7.28 22.62 -27.42
CA LEU A 337 -6.05 23.41 -27.45
C LEU A 337 -5.81 24.19 -28.75
N LYS A 338 -6.77 24.22 -29.68
CA LYS A 338 -6.76 25.17 -30.80
C LYS A 338 -6.87 26.62 -30.31
N GLU A 339 -7.56 26.86 -29.21
CA GLU A 339 -7.65 28.16 -28.56
C GLU A 339 -6.30 28.55 -27.93
N PRO A 340 -5.64 29.63 -28.39
CA PRO A 340 -4.28 29.97 -27.96
C PRO A 340 -4.14 30.15 -26.44
N ARG A 341 -5.16 30.69 -25.77
CA ARG A 341 -5.14 30.88 -24.31
C ARG A 341 -5.16 29.57 -23.54
N ARG A 342 -5.91 28.58 -24.03
CA ARG A 342 -5.98 27.23 -23.44
C ARG A 342 -4.65 26.51 -23.60
N LEU A 343 -4.06 26.57 -24.80
CA LEU A 343 -2.73 26.00 -25.06
C LEU A 343 -1.64 26.64 -24.20
N ALA A 344 -1.65 27.97 -24.05
CA ALA A 344 -0.69 28.67 -23.18
C ALA A 344 -0.80 28.20 -21.73
N LYS A 345 -2.03 28.02 -21.22
CA LYS A 345 -2.27 27.51 -19.86
C LYS A 345 -1.77 26.08 -19.69
N ILE A 346 -2.08 25.18 -20.62
CA ILE A 346 -1.59 23.80 -20.57
C ILE A 346 -0.06 23.74 -20.63
N ARG A 347 0.59 24.59 -21.45
CA ARG A 347 2.05 24.70 -21.49
C ARG A 347 2.63 25.17 -20.16
N GLU A 348 1.99 26.13 -19.48
CA GLU A 348 2.37 26.57 -18.14
C GLU A 348 2.29 25.42 -17.12
N LEU A 349 1.16 24.70 -17.10
CA LEU A 349 0.94 23.58 -16.18
C LEU A 349 1.90 22.40 -16.45
N ALA A 350 2.11 22.06 -17.72
CA ALA A 350 3.06 21.02 -18.12
C ALA A 350 4.50 21.36 -17.68
N LYS A 351 4.92 22.63 -17.80
CA LYS A 351 6.23 23.10 -17.30
C LYS A 351 6.38 22.97 -15.78
N ARG A 352 5.26 23.06 -15.04
CA ARG A 352 5.22 22.86 -13.58
C ARG A 352 5.16 21.39 -13.16
N GLY A 353 5.09 20.46 -14.11
CA GLY A 353 5.07 19.02 -13.88
C GLY A 353 3.69 18.39 -13.84
N THR A 354 2.62 19.11 -14.22
CA THR A 354 1.29 18.52 -14.40
C THR A 354 1.33 17.47 -15.52
N GLY A 355 0.87 16.26 -15.22
CA GLY A 355 0.79 15.17 -16.20
C GLY A 355 -0.28 15.44 -17.26
N LEU A 356 -0.03 15.09 -18.51
CA LEU A 356 -0.99 15.22 -19.60
C LEU A 356 -1.29 13.85 -20.20
N ALA A 357 -2.57 13.58 -20.46
CA ALA A 357 -3.00 12.42 -21.22
C ALA A 357 -4.04 12.83 -22.28
N PHE A 358 -3.89 12.28 -23.48
CA PHE A 358 -4.80 12.48 -24.59
C PHE A 358 -5.40 11.13 -24.94
N LEU A 359 -6.73 11.02 -24.89
CA LEU A 359 -7.43 9.77 -25.15
C LEU A 359 -8.20 9.84 -26.47
N HIS A 360 -8.18 8.71 -27.18
CA HIS A 360 -8.82 8.53 -28.48
C HIS A 360 -8.40 9.63 -29.46
N TYR A 361 -9.32 10.43 -29.99
CA TYR A 361 -9.01 11.36 -31.07
C TYR A 361 -8.28 12.64 -30.64
N SER A 362 -8.29 12.98 -29.34
CA SER A 362 -7.53 14.14 -28.81
C SER A 362 -6.01 14.01 -28.95
N ILE A 363 -5.50 12.83 -29.34
CA ILE A 363 -4.08 12.64 -29.67
C ILE A 363 -3.67 13.39 -30.95
N ASP A 364 -4.63 13.73 -31.83
CA ASP A 364 -4.37 14.43 -33.09
C ASP A 364 -4.41 15.95 -32.84
N PRO A 365 -3.26 16.64 -32.86
CA PRO A 365 -3.17 18.01 -32.39
C PRO A 365 -3.86 18.99 -33.37
N PRO A 366 -4.12 20.25 -32.93
CA PRO A 366 -4.64 21.29 -33.83
C PRO A 366 -3.78 21.46 -35.08
N GLU A 367 -4.40 21.81 -36.21
CA GLU A 367 -3.68 22.09 -37.44
C GLU A 367 -2.61 23.18 -37.22
N GLY A 368 -1.40 22.96 -37.74
CA GLY A 368 -0.26 23.85 -37.52
C GLY A 368 0.53 23.64 -36.21
N ALA A 369 0.16 22.67 -35.36
CA ALA A 369 0.88 22.34 -34.13
C ALA A 369 2.09 21.40 -34.31
N GLN A 370 2.30 20.86 -35.52
CA GLN A 370 3.42 19.95 -35.86
C GLN A 370 4.86 20.53 -35.96
N PRO A 371 5.14 21.85 -36.01
CA PRO A 371 6.50 22.34 -36.24
C PRO A 371 7.56 21.89 -35.22
N ASP A 372 7.16 21.47 -34.01
CA ASP A 372 8.07 21.08 -32.93
C ASP A 372 8.45 19.57 -32.94
N LEU A 373 7.89 18.74 -33.82
CA LEU A 373 8.15 17.29 -33.86
C LEU A 373 9.22 16.87 -34.89
N THR A 374 9.60 17.77 -35.79
CA THR A 374 10.56 17.50 -36.88
C THR A 374 11.77 18.43 -36.88
N ALA A 375 11.94 19.23 -35.82
CA ALA A 375 13.06 20.16 -35.66
C ALA A 375 14.19 19.58 -34.80
#